data_AF-C0W870-F1
#
_entry.id   AF-C0W870-F1
#
_cell.length_a   1.000
_cell.length_b   1.000
_cell.length_c   1.000
_cell.angle_alpha   90.00
_cell.angle_beta   90.00
_cell.angle_gamma   90.00
#
_symmetry.space_group_name_H-M   'P 1'
#
loop_
_entity.id
_entity.type
_entity.pdbx_description
1 polymer ?
#
loop_
_entity_poly.entity_id
_entity_poly.type
_entity_poly.pdbx_seq_one_letter_code
_entity_poly.pdbx_strand_id
1 'polypeptide(L)'
;GAREREAARLAAWLEGSQKNNREHALARASALKALEPLCSVVQAPPRHVITLPNVLHLASDVTGVVAGDTGALSLVGALHPTAAVGGTPTPAALAVIEAEEGMDRGRYAGPVGWVDWHGEGEWCIALRSGQLSGAPAGPQAPVRVFGGGGIMPDSEPGDELAETEAKMRPMLAALGA
;
A
#
# COMPACT_ATOMS: atom_id res chain seq x y z
N GLY A 1 -18.23 11.20 20.54
CA GLY A 1 -17.89 10.44 21.77
C GLY A 1 -16.39 10.40 22.05
N ALA A 2 -15.92 9.64 23.05
CA ALA A 2 -14.49 9.54 23.39
C ALA A 2 -13.64 8.97 22.25
N ARG A 3 -14.17 7.99 21.50
CA ARG A 3 -13.54 7.42 20.30
C ARG A 3 -13.35 8.43 19.17
N GLU A 4 -14.34 9.28 18.91
CA GLU A 4 -14.22 10.35 17.89
C GLU A 4 -13.16 11.39 18.29
N ARG A 5 -13.07 11.74 19.58
CA ARG A 5 -12.02 12.66 20.06
C ARG A 5 -10.63 12.07 19.91
N GLU A 6 -10.48 10.78 20.16
CA GLU A 6 -9.21 10.09 19.98
C GLU A 6 -8.84 9.99 18.49
N ALA A 7 -9.79 9.62 17.63
CA ALA A 7 -9.58 9.61 16.18
C ALA A 7 -9.17 10.99 15.65
N ALA A 8 -9.80 12.07 16.12
CA ALA A 8 -9.45 13.44 15.74
C ALA A 8 -8.03 13.82 16.20
N ARG A 9 -7.60 13.38 17.39
CA ARG A 9 -6.23 13.61 17.88
C ARG A 9 -5.19 12.86 17.04
N LEU A 10 -5.46 11.60 16.74
CA LEU A 10 -4.58 10.78 15.89
C LEU A 10 -4.50 11.35 14.47
N ALA A 11 -5.61 11.83 13.92
CA ALA A 11 -5.63 12.48 12.61
C ALA A 11 -4.76 13.75 12.62
N ALA A 12 -4.93 14.62 13.62
CA ALA A 12 -4.11 15.83 13.77
C ALA A 12 -2.62 15.52 13.96
N TRP A 13 -2.28 14.47 14.72
CA TRP A 13 -0.90 13.99 14.84
C TRP A 13 -0.34 13.52 13.49
N LEU A 14 -1.11 12.72 12.75
CA LEU A 14 -0.70 12.20 11.44
C LEU A 14 -0.49 13.33 10.42
N GLU A 15 -1.39 14.31 10.41
CA GLU A 15 -1.27 15.51 9.56
C GLU A 15 -0.01 16.33 9.89
N GLY A 16 0.36 16.42 11.18
CA GLY A 16 1.56 17.13 11.64
C GLY A 16 2.87 16.34 11.52
N SER A 17 2.82 15.02 11.29
CA SER A 17 4.00 14.15 11.29
C SER A 17 4.88 14.37 10.05
N GLN A 18 6.06 14.99 10.22
CA GLN A 18 6.96 15.26 9.09
C GLN A 18 7.39 13.98 8.37
N LYS A 19 7.69 12.91 9.12
CA LYS A 19 8.02 11.58 8.60
C LYS A 19 6.93 11.05 7.67
N ASN A 20 5.70 10.90 8.19
CA ASN A 20 4.58 10.32 7.43
C ASN A 20 4.23 11.17 6.20
N ASN A 21 4.31 12.50 6.33
CA ASN A 21 4.09 13.39 5.20
C ASN A 21 5.17 13.25 4.12
N ARG A 22 6.43 13.07 4.51
CA ARG A 22 7.54 12.85 3.56
C ARG A 22 7.41 11.51 2.87
N GLU A 23 7.12 10.44 3.61
CA GLU A 23 6.85 9.11 3.06
C GLU A 23 5.71 9.16 2.03
N HIS A 24 4.58 9.78 2.39
CA HIS A 24 3.44 9.97 1.49
C HIS A 24 3.81 10.76 0.22
N ALA A 25 4.62 11.81 0.36
CA ALA A 25 5.07 12.61 -0.78
C ALA A 25 5.90 11.79 -1.77
N LEU A 26 6.75 10.87 -1.29
CA LEU A 26 7.54 9.98 -2.14
C LEU A 26 6.64 8.97 -2.86
N ALA A 27 5.67 8.36 -2.16
CA ALA A 27 4.67 7.48 -2.75
C ALA A 27 3.87 8.19 -3.86
N ARG A 28 3.32 9.38 -3.57
CA ARG A 28 2.58 10.20 -4.53
C ARG A 28 3.44 10.59 -5.73
N ALA A 29 4.68 11.02 -5.52
CA ALA A 29 5.58 11.40 -6.61
C ALA A 29 5.89 10.21 -7.53
N SER A 30 6.08 9.01 -6.98
CA SER A 30 6.30 7.80 -7.79
C SER A 30 5.10 7.45 -8.67
N ALA A 31 3.88 7.57 -8.15
CA ALA A 31 2.66 7.29 -8.90
C ALA A 31 2.44 8.31 -10.03
N LEU A 32 2.67 9.60 -9.76
CA LEU A 32 2.59 10.66 -10.77
C LEU A 32 3.59 10.42 -11.90
N LYS A 33 4.85 10.17 -11.55
CA LYS A 33 5.92 9.89 -12.54
C LYS A 33 5.60 8.67 -13.40
N ALA A 34 5.01 7.63 -12.82
CA ALA A 34 4.61 6.42 -13.55
C ALA A 34 3.49 6.68 -14.57
N LEU A 35 2.59 7.63 -14.27
CA LEU A 35 1.44 7.95 -15.13
C LEU A 35 1.76 9.00 -16.22
N GLU A 36 2.79 9.83 -16.04
CA GLU A 36 3.22 10.84 -17.02
C GLU A 36 3.29 10.34 -18.48
N PRO A 37 3.90 9.18 -18.81
CA PRO A 37 3.97 8.71 -20.19
C PRO A 37 2.65 8.12 -20.73
N LEU A 38 1.67 7.82 -19.86
CA LEU A 38 0.45 7.10 -20.22
C LEU A 38 -0.80 7.99 -20.22
N CYS A 39 -0.72 9.18 -19.60
CA CYS A 39 -1.84 10.08 -19.43
C CYS A 39 -1.56 11.43 -20.09
N SER A 40 -2.55 11.95 -20.83
CA SER A 40 -2.51 13.30 -21.41
C SER A 40 -2.63 14.40 -20.34
N VAL A 41 -3.38 14.11 -19.27
CA VAL A 41 -3.57 14.99 -18.12
C VAL A 41 -3.54 14.11 -16.87
N VAL A 42 -2.83 14.57 -15.84
CA VAL A 42 -2.84 13.96 -14.50
C VAL A 42 -3.12 15.05 -13.48
N GLN A 43 -4.07 14.80 -12.59
CA GLN A 43 -4.45 15.67 -11.50
C GLN A 43 -4.33 14.91 -10.18
N ALA A 44 -3.77 15.57 -9.18
CA ALA A 44 -3.66 15.02 -7.84
C ALA A 44 -3.92 16.12 -6.83
N PRO A 45 -5.17 16.28 -6.34
CA PRO A 45 -5.51 17.22 -5.29
C PRO A 45 -4.66 17.05 -4.03
N PRO A 46 -4.75 18.00 -3.07
CA PRO A 46 -4.09 17.87 -1.78
C PRO A 46 -4.45 16.55 -1.08
N ARG A 47 -3.47 16.01 -0.36
CA ARG A 47 -3.69 14.81 0.46
C ARG A 47 -4.72 15.06 1.55
N HIS A 48 -5.35 13.99 2.01
CA HIS A 48 -6.32 13.98 3.10
C HIS A 48 -6.10 12.75 3.98
N VAL A 49 -6.68 12.75 5.19
CA VAL A 49 -6.65 11.59 6.09
C VAL A 49 -7.85 10.69 5.79
N ILE A 50 -7.60 9.39 5.65
CA ILE A 50 -8.64 8.36 5.60
C ILE A 50 -8.62 7.53 6.88
N THR A 51 -9.82 7.17 7.36
CA THR A 51 -9.98 6.29 8.53
C THR A 51 -10.29 4.88 8.05
N LEU A 52 -9.40 3.94 8.36
CA LEU A 52 -9.62 2.50 8.17
C LEU A 52 -9.96 1.86 9.52
N PRO A 53 -10.51 0.63 9.57
CA PRO A 53 -10.98 0.01 10.81
C PRO A 53 -9.96 -0.02 11.97
N ASN A 54 -8.66 -0.05 11.64
CA ASN A 54 -7.57 -0.23 12.60
C ASN A 54 -6.44 0.80 12.49
N VAL A 55 -6.42 1.65 11.47
CA VAL A 55 -5.33 2.61 11.20
C VAL A 55 -5.87 3.87 10.50
N LEU A 56 -5.17 4.99 10.67
CA LEU A 56 -5.34 6.18 9.84
C LEU A 56 -4.26 6.21 8.77
N HIS A 57 -4.59 6.67 7.57
CA HIS A 57 -3.65 6.79 6.45
C HIS A 57 -3.72 8.20 5.85
N LEU A 58 -2.58 8.69 5.38
CA LEU A 58 -2.57 9.79 4.40
C LEU A 58 -2.90 9.21 3.02
N ALA A 59 -3.76 9.89 2.29
CA ALA A 59 -4.22 9.47 0.96
C ALA A 59 -4.18 10.65 -0.03
N SER A 60 -3.97 10.35 -1.30
CA SER A 60 -4.11 11.32 -2.39
C SER A 60 -4.78 10.64 -3.56
N ASP A 61 -5.92 11.18 -3.98
CA ASP A 61 -6.61 10.71 -5.17
C ASP A 61 -5.86 11.24 -6.39
N VAL A 62 -5.35 10.33 -7.22
CA VAL A 62 -4.71 10.67 -8.49
C VAL A 62 -5.67 10.27 -9.60
N THR A 63 -6.05 11.24 -10.43
CA THR A 63 -6.92 11.04 -11.58
C THR A 63 -6.19 11.44 -12.85
N GLY A 64 -6.49 10.79 -13.96
CA GLY A 64 -5.88 11.14 -15.23
C GLY A 64 -6.69 10.66 -16.42
N VAL A 65 -6.43 11.28 -17.57
CA VAL A 65 -7.03 10.90 -18.86
C VAL A 65 -5.99 10.14 -19.65
N VAL A 66 -6.20 8.83 -19.80
CA VAL A 66 -5.30 7.94 -20.55
C VAL A 66 -5.16 8.37 -22.00
N ALA A 67 -3.97 8.19 -22.57
CA ALA A 67 -3.68 8.50 -23.97
C ALA A 67 -3.88 7.26 -24.85
N GLY A 68 -4.51 7.44 -26.01
CA GLY A 68 -4.73 6.37 -26.99
C GLY A 68 -5.50 5.18 -26.42
N ASP A 69 -5.09 3.96 -26.80
CA ASP A 69 -5.74 2.70 -26.42
C ASP A 69 -5.13 2.07 -25.15
N THR A 70 -4.70 2.91 -24.19
CA THR A 70 -4.08 2.42 -22.95
C THR A 70 -5.13 1.78 -22.04
N GLY A 71 -5.08 0.45 -21.92
CA GLY A 71 -5.94 -0.32 -21.01
C GLY A 71 -5.42 -0.41 -19.57
N ALA A 72 -6.25 -0.94 -18.67
CA ALA A 72 -5.98 -1.04 -17.24
C ALA A 72 -4.67 -1.78 -16.91
N LEU A 73 -4.35 -2.86 -17.63
CA LEU A 73 -3.11 -3.62 -17.38
C LEU A 73 -1.84 -2.83 -17.68
N SER A 74 -1.86 -1.92 -18.66
CA SER A 74 -0.73 -1.03 -18.94
C SER A 74 -0.50 -0.04 -17.79
N LEU A 75 -1.58 0.49 -17.20
CA LEU A 75 -1.50 1.35 -16.02
C LEU A 75 -0.98 0.59 -14.80
N VAL A 76 -1.46 -0.63 -14.56
CA VAL A 76 -0.98 -1.49 -13.47
C VAL A 76 0.51 -1.79 -13.63
N GLY A 77 0.97 -2.13 -14.83
CA GLY A 77 2.37 -2.40 -15.11
C GLY A 77 3.29 -1.19 -14.92
N ALA A 78 2.79 0.03 -15.18
CA ALA A 78 3.54 1.25 -14.93
C ALA A 78 3.55 1.65 -13.44
N LEU A 79 2.41 1.51 -12.75
CA LEU A 79 2.24 1.90 -11.36
C LEU A 79 2.89 0.94 -10.38
N HIS A 80 2.95 -0.37 -10.67
CA HIS A 80 3.42 -1.36 -9.72
C HIS A 80 4.92 -1.70 -9.89
N PRO A 81 5.71 -1.68 -8.79
CA PRO A 81 5.38 -1.14 -7.47
C PRO A 81 5.58 0.38 -7.40
N THR A 82 4.67 1.07 -6.72
CA THR A 82 4.91 2.46 -6.30
C THR A 82 5.88 2.48 -5.12
N ALA A 83 6.41 3.66 -4.78
CA ALA A 83 7.29 3.80 -3.62
C ALA A 83 6.62 3.43 -2.28
N ALA A 84 5.28 3.35 -2.22
CA ALA A 84 4.56 2.89 -1.03
C ALA A 84 4.85 1.43 -0.65
N VAL A 85 5.25 0.59 -1.62
CA VAL A 85 5.57 -0.83 -1.38
C VAL A 85 6.91 -1.28 -1.97
N GLY A 86 7.46 -0.50 -2.90
CA GLY A 86 8.75 -0.75 -3.54
C GLY A 86 9.83 0.29 -3.24
N GLY A 87 9.54 1.33 -2.44
CA GLY A 87 10.50 2.38 -2.07
C GLY A 87 11.00 3.26 -3.22
N THR A 88 11.98 4.12 -2.92
CA THR A 88 12.59 5.06 -3.90
C THR A 88 14.08 5.27 -3.65
N PRO A 89 14.94 5.24 -4.70
CA PRO A 89 14.64 4.79 -6.05
C PRO A 89 14.25 3.32 -6.10
N THR A 90 13.19 2.97 -6.84
CA THR A 90 12.55 1.64 -6.78
C THR A 90 13.51 0.47 -7.01
N PRO A 91 14.43 0.48 -8.01
CA PRO A 91 15.36 -0.64 -8.19
C PRO A 91 16.29 -0.85 -6.98
N ALA A 92 16.78 0.23 -6.38
CA ALA A 92 17.67 0.16 -5.23
C ALA A 92 16.93 -0.31 -3.97
N ALA A 93 15.72 0.20 -3.75
CA ALA A 93 14.89 -0.20 -2.61
C ALA A 93 14.44 -1.67 -2.73
N LEU A 94 14.09 -2.16 -3.92
CA LEU A 94 13.77 -3.57 -4.14
C LEU A 94 14.98 -4.48 -3.88
N ALA A 95 16.20 -4.07 -4.27
CA ALA A 95 17.41 -4.83 -3.97
C ALA A 95 17.69 -4.92 -2.45
N VAL A 96 17.43 -3.85 -1.70
CA VAL A 96 17.53 -3.86 -0.23
C VAL A 96 16.46 -4.78 0.37
N ILE A 97 15.21 -4.69 -0.10
CA ILE A 97 14.12 -5.56 0.35
C ILE A 97 14.49 -7.04 0.15
N GLU A 98 14.98 -7.39 -1.03
CA GLU A 98 15.40 -8.76 -1.35
C GLU A 98 16.56 -9.24 -0.47
N ALA A 99 17.53 -8.38 -0.16
CA ALA A 99 18.67 -8.71 0.68
C ALA A 99 18.31 -8.85 2.17
N GLU A 100 17.42 -8.00 2.68
CA GLU A 100 17.17 -7.88 4.13
C GLU A 100 15.99 -8.72 4.63
N GLU A 101 14.93 -8.94 3.82
CA GLU A 101 13.73 -9.62 4.32
C GLU A 101 13.92 -11.12 4.54
N GLY A 102 14.89 -11.74 3.85
CA GLY A 102 15.15 -13.19 3.97
C GLY A 102 13.95 -14.07 3.61
N MET A 103 12.96 -13.55 2.88
CA MET A 103 11.73 -14.24 2.50
C MET A 103 11.25 -13.84 1.11
N ASP A 104 10.50 -14.73 0.46
CA ASP A 104 9.70 -14.41 -0.72
C ASP A 104 8.33 -13.85 -0.28
N ARG A 105 8.02 -12.62 -0.73
CA ARG A 105 6.72 -11.97 -0.52
C ARG A 105 5.59 -12.69 -1.26
N GLY A 106 5.89 -13.47 -2.29
CA GLY A 106 4.90 -14.16 -3.11
C GLY A 106 3.92 -13.17 -3.73
N ARG A 107 2.65 -13.24 -3.32
CA ARG A 107 1.60 -12.31 -3.80
C ARG A 107 1.43 -11.06 -2.92
N TYR A 108 2.07 -11.00 -1.77
CA TYR A 108 1.96 -9.86 -0.86
C TYR A 108 2.52 -8.59 -1.52
N ALA A 109 1.80 -7.47 -1.34
CA ALA A 109 2.09 -6.18 -1.96
C ALA A 109 2.04 -6.14 -3.51
N GLY A 110 1.69 -7.26 -4.17
CA GLY A 110 1.45 -7.32 -5.60
C GLY A 110 0.08 -6.74 -6.00
N PRO A 111 -0.17 -6.49 -7.29
CA PRO A 111 -1.47 -6.06 -7.78
C PRO A 111 -2.46 -7.24 -7.79
N VAL A 112 -3.69 -7.00 -7.33
CA VAL A 112 -4.81 -7.94 -7.39
C VAL A 112 -6.06 -7.20 -7.87
N GLY A 113 -6.79 -7.79 -8.80
CA GLY A 113 -7.87 -7.09 -9.48
C GLY A 113 -8.49 -7.90 -10.61
N TRP A 114 -9.21 -7.19 -11.48
CA TRP A 114 -9.86 -7.74 -12.66
C TRP A 114 -9.68 -6.80 -13.86
N VAL A 115 -9.86 -7.36 -15.05
CA VAL A 115 -9.93 -6.62 -16.31
C VAL A 115 -10.98 -7.28 -17.20
N ASP A 116 -11.78 -6.49 -17.91
CA ASP A 116 -12.73 -7.00 -18.89
C ASP A 116 -12.15 -7.00 -20.32
N TRP A 117 -13.00 -7.38 -21.27
CA TRP A 117 -12.65 -7.45 -22.68
C TRP A 117 -12.51 -6.08 -23.36
N HIS A 118 -12.99 -4.99 -22.73
CA HIS A 118 -12.76 -3.61 -23.17
C HIS A 118 -11.41 -3.07 -22.67
N GLY A 119 -10.72 -3.80 -21.80
CA GLY A 119 -9.49 -3.34 -21.16
C GLY A 119 -9.74 -2.44 -19.95
N GLU A 120 -10.99 -2.34 -19.47
CA GLU A 120 -11.34 -1.65 -18.23
C GLU A 120 -11.17 -2.60 -17.03
N GLY A 121 -10.96 -2.05 -15.84
CA GLY A 121 -10.78 -2.89 -14.66
C GLY A 121 -10.46 -2.12 -13.40
N GLU A 122 -10.44 -2.84 -12.29
CA GLU A 122 -10.08 -2.32 -10.97
C GLU A 122 -8.99 -3.19 -10.36
N TRP A 123 -8.00 -2.53 -9.76
CA TRP A 123 -6.84 -3.15 -9.15
C TRP A 123 -6.54 -2.49 -7.82
N CYS A 124 -6.17 -3.30 -6.84
CA CYS A 124 -5.64 -2.86 -5.57
C CYS A 124 -4.31 -3.54 -5.27
N ILE A 125 -3.60 -3.01 -4.28
CA ILE A 125 -2.37 -3.61 -3.77
C ILE A 125 -2.78 -4.66 -2.74
N ALA A 126 -2.29 -5.89 -2.87
CA ALA A 126 -2.59 -7.03 -2.01
C ALA A 126 -1.97 -6.90 -0.60
N LEU A 127 -2.46 -5.92 0.16
CA LEU A 127 -2.12 -5.66 1.56
C LEU A 127 -3.23 -6.19 2.47
N ARG A 128 -2.93 -6.29 3.78
CA ARG A 128 -3.89 -6.80 4.79
C ARG A 128 -4.46 -8.16 4.37
N SER A 129 -3.57 -9.04 3.88
CA SER A 129 -3.88 -10.29 3.21
C SER A 129 -3.26 -11.49 3.96
N GLY A 130 -3.83 -12.67 3.76
CA GLY A 130 -3.31 -13.94 4.25
C GLY A 130 -3.16 -14.93 3.10
N GLN A 131 -2.02 -15.61 3.01
CA GLN A 131 -1.76 -16.65 2.01
C GLN A 131 -1.99 -18.04 2.62
N LEU A 132 -2.96 -18.76 2.07
CA LEU A 132 -3.17 -20.16 2.37
C LEU A 132 -2.13 -21.01 1.60
N SER A 133 -1.45 -21.87 2.33
CA SER A 133 -0.63 -22.95 1.73
C SER A 133 -1.55 -23.94 1.01
N GLY A 134 -1.07 -24.61 -0.06
CA GLY A 134 -1.88 -25.47 -0.94
C GLY A 134 -2.70 -26.60 -0.27
N ALA A 135 -3.52 -27.26 -1.08
CA ALA A 135 -4.62 -28.15 -0.69
C ALA A 135 -4.23 -29.43 0.08
N PRO A 136 -5.15 -29.98 0.90
CA PRO A 136 -6.51 -29.49 1.14
C PRO A 136 -6.54 -28.36 2.16
N ALA A 137 -7.09 -27.21 1.77
CA ALA A 137 -7.42 -26.12 2.67
C ALA A 137 -8.57 -26.57 3.57
N GLY A 138 -8.24 -27.15 4.72
CA GLY A 138 -9.18 -27.39 5.81
C GLY A 138 -9.20 -26.23 6.80
N PRO A 139 -10.10 -26.25 7.80
CA PRO A 139 -10.15 -25.24 8.86
C PRO A 139 -8.85 -25.07 9.67
N GLN A 140 -7.92 -26.02 9.55
CA GLN A 140 -6.63 -26.06 10.24
C GLN A 140 -5.45 -25.77 9.31
N ALA A 141 -5.70 -25.33 8.06
CA ALA A 141 -4.63 -25.04 7.12
C ALA A 141 -3.79 -23.84 7.59
N PRO A 142 -2.44 -23.92 7.52
CA PRO A 142 -1.60 -22.81 7.92
C PRO A 142 -1.78 -21.62 6.97
N VAL A 143 -1.95 -20.44 7.57
CA VAL A 143 -2.06 -19.16 6.87
C VAL A 143 -0.83 -18.33 7.15
N ARG A 144 -0.17 -17.82 6.11
CA ARG A 144 0.89 -16.81 6.24
C ARG A 144 0.27 -15.43 6.16
N VAL A 145 0.37 -14.65 7.23
CA VAL A 145 -0.09 -13.25 7.28
C VAL A 145 1.10 -12.31 7.11
N PHE A 146 0.89 -11.20 6.40
CA PHE A 146 1.93 -10.23 6.10
C PHE A 146 1.57 -8.84 6.64
N GLY A 147 2.57 -8.12 7.13
CA GLY A 147 2.50 -6.71 7.51
C GLY A 147 3.80 -6.02 7.10
N GLY A 148 3.71 -4.77 6.67
CA GLY A 148 4.87 -3.97 6.24
C GLY A 148 4.65 -2.48 6.52
N GLY A 149 5.75 -1.78 6.72
CA GLY A 149 5.83 -0.33 6.95
C GLY A 149 6.88 0.30 6.05
N GLY A 150 6.73 1.59 5.76
CA GLY A 150 7.76 2.34 5.07
C GLY A 150 8.87 2.75 6.03
N ILE A 151 10.10 2.43 5.69
CA ILE A 151 11.26 2.77 6.50
C ILE A 151 11.88 4.08 6.00
N MET A 152 11.99 5.06 6.88
CA MET A 152 12.58 6.38 6.64
C MET A 152 13.82 6.57 7.53
N PRO A 153 14.72 7.53 7.25
CA PRO A 153 15.92 7.76 8.07
C PRO A 153 15.64 8.07 9.54
N ASP A 154 14.45 8.58 9.83
CA ASP A 154 13.93 8.94 11.15
C ASP A 154 12.93 7.89 11.70
N SER A 155 12.92 6.67 11.13
CA SER A 155 12.16 5.54 11.65
C SER A 155 12.78 4.98 12.93
N GLU A 156 11.92 4.76 13.95
CA GLU A 156 12.29 4.08 15.19
C GLU A 156 11.87 2.61 15.11
N PRO A 157 12.79 1.62 15.25
CA PRO A 157 12.48 0.20 15.02
C PRO A 157 11.28 -0.34 15.81
N GLY A 158 11.10 0.11 17.06
CA GLY A 158 9.97 -0.30 17.90
C GLY A 158 8.63 0.18 17.37
N ASP A 159 8.58 1.40 16.82
CA ASP A 159 7.37 1.98 16.23
C ASP A 159 7.00 1.27 14.93
N GLU A 160 8.00 0.93 14.10
CA GLU A 160 7.77 0.19 12.86
C GLU A 160 7.22 -1.22 13.12
N LEU A 161 7.77 -1.91 14.13
CA LEU A 161 7.25 -3.21 14.53
C LEU A 161 5.79 -3.10 15.00
N ALA A 162 5.49 -2.15 15.89
CA ALA A 162 4.13 -1.91 16.36
C ALA A 162 3.15 -1.55 15.22
N GLU A 163 3.61 -0.79 14.22
CA GLU A 163 2.83 -0.47 13.03
C GLU A 163 2.54 -1.73 12.19
N THR A 164 3.54 -2.58 11.94
CA THR A 164 3.33 -3.83 11.19
C THR A 164 2.36 -4.78 11.90
N GLU A 165 2.45 -4.92 13.23
CA GLU A 165 1.51 -5.68 14.05
C GLU A 165 0.08 -5.11 13.96
N ALA A 166 -0.06 -3.79 14.07
CA ALA A 166 -1.36 -3.12 13.93
C ALA A 166 -1.97 -3.35 12.54
N LYS A 167 -1.14 -3.38 11.49
CA LYS A 167 -1.55 -3.66 10.10
C LYS A 167 -1.94 -5.13 9.88
N MET A 168 -1.35 -6.08 10.60
CA MET A 168 -1.72 -7.50 10.51
C MET A 168 -3.03 -7.83 11.26
N ARG A 169 -3.39 -7.02 12.26
CA ARG A 169 -4.53 -7.28 13.15
C ARG A 169 -5.87 -7.58 12.46
N PRO A 170 -6.30 -6.90 11.37
CA PRO A 170 -7.55 -7.24 10.70
C PRO A 170 -7.58 -8.67 10.17
N MET A 171 -6.47 -9.15 9.62
CA MET A 171 -6.38 -10.51 9.07
C MET A 171 -6.32 -11.54 10.20
N LEU A 172 -5.54 -11.28 11.25
CA LEU A 172 -5.49 -12.14 12.44
C LEU A 172 -6.87 -12.27 13.10
N ALA A 173 -7.59 -11.16 13.28
CA ALA A 173 -8.94 -11.16 13.82
C ALA A 173 -9.93 -11.95 12.94
N ALA A 174 -9.82 -11.85 11.61
CA ALA A 174 -10.63 -12.63 10.68
C ALA A 174 -10.36 -14.15 10.77
N LEU A 175 -9.14 -14.54 11.18
CA LEU A 175 -8.74 -15.93 11.41
C LEU A 175 -9.03 -16.41 12.85
N GLY A 176 -9.52 -15.54 13.73
CA GLY A 176 -9.80 -15.85 15.13
C GLY A 176 -8.56 -15.93 16.03
N ALA A 177 -7.46 -15.29 15.62
CA ALA A 177 -6.19 -15.21 16.37
C ALA A 177 -6.09 -13.92 17.21
#